data_AF-A0A970F8S4-F1
#
_entry.id   AF-A0A970F8S4-F1
#
_cell.length_a   1.000
_cell.length_b   1.000
_cell.length_c   1.000
_cell.angle_alpha   90.00
_cell.angle_beta   90.00
_cell.angle_gamma   90.00
#
_symmetry.space_group_name_H-M   'P 1'
#
loop_
_entity.id
_entity.type
_entity.pdbx_description
1 polymer ?
#
loop_
_entity_poly.entity_id
_entity_poly.type
_entity_poly.pdbx_seq_one_letter_code
_entity_poly.pdbx_strand_id
1 'polypeptide(L)'
;MEYEELKSMWEKYDKKLDNLEGLNKKILVETLSKKPRRKLFFLKYKSIYSIIIYPIILTVLLYSNFKHENIDWKLILGCVFTITVLVYAIYINLKTFLAFNNLDLGKDSVIESARKSNKIKSVFKTRYRNALITLPLLYWGIVLIAWNSITFNTLTTIFIFGLFILLFLYNLKGPAIHKKMIDKFEKEILELKEYLK
;
A
#
# COMPACT_ATOMS: atom_id res chain seq x y z
N MET A 1 -49.01 24.72 37.48
CA MET A 1 -47.92 23.85 37.01
C MET A 1 -47.04 23.63 38.22
N GLU A 2 -47.13 22.43 38.80
CA GLU A 2 -46.46 22.12 40.05
C GLU A 2 -44.96 22.03 39.79
N TYR A 3 -44.14 22.54 40.72
CA TYR A 3 -42.69 22.67 40.58
C TYR A 3 -42.01 21.35 40.15
N GLU A 4 -42.59 20.21 40.53
CA GLU A 4 -42.16 18.87 40.12
C GLU A 4 -42.34 18.59 38.62
N GLU A 5 -43.41 19.08 37.99
CA GLU A 5 -43.64 18.93 36.55
C GLU A 5 -42.58 19.69 35.74
N LEU A 6 -42.20 20.88 36.22
CA LEU A 6 -41.18 21.74 35.60
C LEU A 6 -39.80 21.09 35.71
N LYS A 7 -39.46 20.52 36.88
CA LYS A 7 -38.22 19.78 37.10
C LYS A 7 -38.14 18.51 36.23
N SER A 8 -39.23 17.75 36.15
CA SER A 8 -39.36 16.55 35.30
C SER A 8 -39.21 16.88 33.82
N MET A 9 -39.77 18.01 33.36
CA MET A 9 -39.56 18.49 31.99
C MET A 9 -38.10 18.84 31.73
N TRP A 10 -37.45 19.57 32.64
CA TRP A 10 -36.03 19.93 32.51
C TRP A 10 -35.13 18.70 32.40
N GLU A 11 -35.28 17.71 33.28
CA GLU A 11 -34.50 16.46 33.22
C GLU A 11 -34.72 15.68 31.91
N LYS A 12 -35.93 15.73 31.35
CA LYS A 12 -36.23 15.13 30.03
C LYS A 12 -35.56 15.90 28.89
N TYR A 13 -35.49 17.22 28.97
CA TYR A 13 -34.80 18.05 27.98
C TYR A 13 -33.29 17.86 28.04
N ASP A 14 -32.70 17.77 29.23
CA ASP A 14 -31.28 17.48 29.42
C ASP A 14 -30.92 16.11 28.82
N LYS A 15 -31.69 15.06 29.14
CA LYS A 15 -31.49 13.73 28.53
C LYS A 15 -31.64 13.73 27.01
N LYS A 16 -32.48 14.60 26.44
CA LYS A 16 -32.62 14.75 24.98
C LYS A 16 -31.41 15.47 24.39
N LEU A 17 -30.89 16.49 25.06
CA LEU A 17 -29.67 17.22 24.67
C LEU A 17 -28.47 16.28 24.68
N ASP A 18 -28.26 15.51 25.75
CA ASP A 18 -27.18 14.53 25.86
C ASP A 18 -27.25 13.47 24.75
N ASN A 19 -28.45 12.96 24.46
CA ASN A 19 -28.66 12.00 23.39
C ASN A 19 -28.40 12.61 22.00
N LEU A 20 -28.82 13.85 21.77
CA LEU A 20 -28.56 14.57 20.52
C LEU A 20 -27.07 14.87 20.33
N GLU A 21 -26.38 15.25 21.40
CA GLU A 21 -24.93 15.46 21.38
C GLU A 21 -24.20 14.15 21.07
N GLY A 22 -24.58 13.05 21.72
CA GLY A 22 -24.03 11.72 21.46
C GLY A 22 -24.27 11.25 20.01
N LEU A 23 -25.48 11.45 19.48
CA LEU A 23 -25.82 11.16 18.08
C LEU A 23 -25.01 12.02 17.11
N ASN A 24 -24.91 13.33 17.35
CA ASN A 24 -24.14 14.24 16.50
C ASN A 24 -22.66 13.89 16.48
N LYS A 25 -22.06 13.57 17.65
CA LYS A 25 -20.69 13.08 17.74
C LYS A 25 -20.51 11.80 16.92
N LYS A 26 -21.43 10.84 17.02
CA LYS A 26 -21.37 9.60 16.25
C LYS A 26 -21.46 9.85 14.73
N ILE A 27 -22.38 10.69 14.28
CA ILE A 27 -22.56 11.04 12.87
C ILE A 27 -21.32 11.77 12.32
N LEU A 28 -20.75 12.71 13.09
CA LEU A 28 -19.51 13.40 12.73
C LEU A 28 -18.37 12.41 12.53
N VAL A 29 -18.18 11.50 13.48
CA VAL A 29 -17.12 10.48 13.41
C VAL A 29 -17.31 9.55 12.23
N GLU A 30 -18.54 9.07 11.97
CA GLU A 30 -18.82 8.23 10.80
C GLU A 30 -18.56 8.98 9.48
N THR A 31 -18.96 10.24 9.40
CA THR A 31 -18.79 11.08 8.21
C THR A 31 -17.31 11.37 7.94
N LEU A 32 -16.58 11.81 8.96
CA LEU A 32 -15.15 12.13 8.85
C LEU A 32 -14.32 10.87 8.60
N SER A 33 -14.67 9.73 9.22
CA SER A 33 -13.92 8.47 9.06
C SER A 33 -14.17 7.76 7.72
N LYS A 34 -15.24 8.09 6.99
CA LYS A 34 -15.60 7.45 5.71
C LYS A 34 -14.49 7.53 4.66
N LYS A 35 -13.91 8.72 4.49
CA LYS A 35 -12.83 8.98 3.52
C LYS A 35 -11.53 8.22 3.85
N PRO A 36 -10.97 8.32 5.07
CA PRO A 36 -9.77 7.56 5.44
C PRO A 36 -10.01 6.05 5.47
N ARG A 37 -11.19 5.57 5.87
CA ARG A 37 -11.56 4.14 5.78
C ARG A 37 -11.55 3.65 4.33
N ARG A 38 -12.14 4.40 3.39
CA ARG A 38 -12.13 4.05 1.95
C ARG A 38 -10.70 4.02 1.39
N LYS A 39 -9.86 4.99 1.75
CA LYS A 39 -8.45 5.03 1.33
C LYS A 39 -7.66 3.83 1.86
N LEU A 40 -7.87 3.48 3.13
CA LEU A 40 -7.25 2.32 3.77
C LEU A 40 -7.72 1.01 3.14
N PHE A 41 -9.02 0.88 2.84
CA PHE A 41 -9.56 -0.26 2.09
C PHE A 41 -8.91 -0.40 0.72
N PHE A 42 -8.79 0.71 -0.04
CA PHE A 42 -8.14 0.69 -1.34
C PHE A 42 -6.66 0.26 -1.26
N LEU A 43 -5.91 0.72 -0.25
CA LEU A 43 -4.52 0.32 -0.03
C LEU A 43 -4.38 -1.16 0.34
N LYS A 44 -5.29 -1.69 1.16
CA LYS A 44 -5.38 -3.12 1.48
C LYS A 44 -5.64 -3.94 0.22
N TYR A 45 -6.67 -3.56 -0.53
CA TYR A 45 -7.07 -4.24 -1.76
C TYR A 45 -5.94 -4.22 -2.79
N LYS A 46 -5.30 -3.06 -3.02
CA LYS A 46 -4.14 -2.94 -3.91
C LYS A 46 -3.00 -3.87 -3.51
N SER A 47 -2.74 -4.04 -2.22
CA SER A 47 -1.68 -4.92 -1.73
C SER A 47 -1.98 -6.39 -2.03
N ILE A 48 -3.21 -6.87 -1.80
CA ILE A 48 -3.63 -8.24 -2.14
C ILE A 48 -3.65 -8.46 -3.66
N TYR A 49 -4.27 -7.53 -4.39
CA TYR A 49 -4.38 -7.59 -5.84
C TYR A 49 -3.01 -7.71 -6.50
N SER A 50 -2.01 -6.96 -6.00
CA SER A 50 -0.64 -7.01 -6.51
C SER A 50 0.07 -8.36 -6.30
N ILE A 51 -0.33 -9.15 -5.30
CA ILE A 51 0.23 -10.50 -5.06
C ILE A 51 -0.15 -11.45 -6.19
N ILE A 52 -1.36 -11.32 -6.72
CA ILE A 52 -1.90 -12.22 -7.75
C ILE A 52 -1.49 -11.73 -9.14
N ILE A 53 -1.54 -10.42 -9.38
CA ILE A 53 -1.38 -9.88 -10.73
C ILE A 53 0.05 -9.78 -11.22
N TYR A 54 1.00 -9.47 -10.36
CA TYR A 54 2.39 -9.42 -10.80
C TYR A 54 2.89 -10.76 -11.34
N PRO A 55 2.63 -11.91 -10.69
CA PRO A 55 2.95 -13.21 -11.26
C PRO A 55 2.26 -13.46 -12.60
N ILE A 56 0.96 -13.19 -12.70
CA ILE A 56 0.20 -13.44 -13.94
C ILE A 56 0.77 -12.61 -15.11
N ILE A 57 0.99 -11.30 -14.90
CA ILE A 57 1.54 -10.42 -15.93
C ILE A 57 2.94 -10.90 -16.35
N LEU A 58 3.81 -11.24 -15.40
CA LEU A 58 5.15 -11.73 -15.70
C LEU A 58 5.12 -13.03 -16.50
N THR A 59 4.27 -13.99 -16.10
CA THR A 59 4.12 -15.26 -16.81
C THR A 59 3.61 -15.05 -18.23
N VAL A 60 2.57 -14.24 -18.43
CA VAL A 60 2.02 -13.94 -19.77
C VAL A 60 3.07 -13.25 -20.65
N LEU A 61 3.79 -12.28 -20.11
CA LEU A 61 4.78 -11.50 -20.86
C LEU A 61 5.99 -12.36 -21.28
N LEU A 62 6.37 -13.34 -20.45
CA LEU A 62 7.53 -14.19 -20.70
C LEU A 62 7.17 -15.53 -21.37
N TYR A 63 5.89 -15.88 -21.47
CA TYR A 63 5.40 -17.17 -21.97
C TYR A 63 6.02 -17.59 -23.31
N SER A 64 6.15 -16.65 -24.26
CA SER A 64 6.70 -16.92 -25.59
C SER A 64 8.17 -17.37 -25.59
N ASN A 65 8.91 -17.09 -24.51
CA ASN A 65 10.32 -17.45 -24.37
C ASN A 65 10.53 -18.86 -23.80
N PHE A 66 9.50 -19.47 -23.20
CA PHE A 66 9.56 -20.84 -22.64
C PHE A 66 9.36 -21.91 -23.72
N LYS A 67 10.20 -21.89 -24.75
CA LYS A 67 10.28 -22.94 -25.78
C LYS A 67 11.44 -23.86 -25.50
N HIS A 68 11.35 -25.13 -25.88
CA HIS A 68 12.41 -26.11 -25.66
C HIS A 68 13.76 -25.67 -26.26
N GLU A 69 13.70 -25.02 -27.42
CA GLU A 69 14.86 -24.43 -28.13
C GLU A 69 15.60 -23.33 -27.34
N ASN A 70 14.91 -22.69 -26.38
CA ASN A 70 15.45 -21.59 -25.60
C ASN A 70 15.95 -22.02 -24.20
N ILE A 71 15.85 -23.30 -23.86
CA ILE A 71 16.27 -23.81 -22.55
C ILE A 71 17.81 -23.85 -22.51
N ASP A 72 18.39 -22.83 -21.87
CA ASP A 72 19.82 -22.69 -21.61
C ASP A 72 20.04 -22.25 -20.15
N TRP A 73 21.28 -22.31 -19.66
CA TRP A 73 21.66 -21.87 -18.31
C TRP A 73 21.22 -20.43 -18.03
N LYS A 74 21.20 -19.56 -19.06
CA LYS A 74 20.74 -18.17 -18.97
C LYS A 74 19.26 -18.09 -18.59
N LEU A 75 18.42 -18.91 -19.22
CA LEU A 75 16.98 -18.95 -18.93
C LEU A 75 16.75 -19.42 -17.50
N ILE A 76 17.47 -20.46 -17.06
CA ILE A 76 17.39 -20.98 -15.69
C ILE A 76 17.78 -19.89 -14.68
N LEU A 77 18.92 -19.21 -14.91
CA LEU A 77 19.38 -18.13 -14.04
C LEU A 77 18.40 -16.95 -14.02
N GLY A 78 17.85 -16.59 -15.18
CA GLY A 78 16.84 -15.55 -15.32
C GLY A 78 15.55 -15.88 -14.56
N CYS A 79 15.11 -17.13 -14.60
CA CYS A 79 13.99 -17.63 -13.79
C CYS A 79 14.29 -17.53 -12.30
N VAL A 80 15.48 -17.92 -11.85
CA VAL A 80 15.88 -17.82 -10.43
C VAL A 80 15.83 -16.37 -9.95
N PHE A 81 16.37 -15.42 -10.72
CA PHE A 81 16.31 -14.00 -10.37
C PHE A 81 14.87 -13.47 -10.32
N THR A 82 14.07 -13.79 -11.33
CA THR A 82 12.67 -13.34 -11.41
C THR A 82 11.83 -13.90 -10.27
N ILE A 83 11.94 -15.20 -9.99
CA ILE A 83 11.23 -15.87 -8.89
C ILE A 83 11.66 -15.28 -7.54
N THR A 84 12.96 -15.03 -7.33
CA THR A 84 13.47 -14.44 -6.08
C THR A 84 12.85 -13.07 -5.82
N VAL A 85 12.78 -12.22 -6.86
CA VAL A 85 12.12 -10.90 -6.75
C VAL A 85 10.63 -11.06 -6.49
N LEU A 86 9.98 -12.01 -7.15
CA LEU A 86 8.54 -12.25 -7.03
C LEU A 86 8.18 -12.73 -5.61
N VAL A 87 8.94 -13.67 -5.04
CA VAL A 87 8.79 -14.11 -3.64
C VAL A 87 8.98 -12.93 -2.68
N TYR A 88 10.02 -12.11 -2.88
CA TYR A 88 10.22 -10.91 -2.07
C TYR A 88 9.06 -9.91 -2.20
N ALA A 89 8.54 -9.71 -3.41
CA ALA A 89 7.41 -8.84 -3.68
C ALA A 89 6.13 -9.34 -2.99
N ILE A 90 5.86 -10.65 -2.99
CA ILE A 90 4.74 -11.24 -2.24
C ILE A 90 4.92 -10.98 -0.74
N TYR A 91 6.10 -11.29 -0.19
CA TYR A 91 6.41 -11.08 1.22
C TYR A 91 6.20 -9.62 1.66
N ILE A 92 6.71 -8.65 0.90
CA ILE A 92 6.57 -7.23 1.27
C ILE A 92 5.12 -6.73 1.13
N ASN A 93 4.36 -7.23 0.15
CA ASN A 93 2.95 -6.88 -0.01
C ASN A 93 2.09 -7.50 1.11
N LEU A 94 2.37 -8.73 1.55
CA LEU A 94 1.74 -9.33 2.73
C LEU A 94 2.05 -8.53 4.00
N LYS A 95 3.32 -8.16 4.21
CA LYS A 95 3.73 -7.31 5.34
C LYS A 95 3.03 -5.94 5.31
N THR A 96 2.85 -5.37 4.13
CA THR A 96 2.12 -4.11 3.92
C THR A 96 0.64 -4.28 4.24
N PHE A 97 0.01 -5.35 3.76
CA PHE A 97 -1.39 -5.66 4.07
C PHE A 97 -1.61 -5.83 5.58
N LEU A 98 -0.76 -6.60 6.26
CA LEU A 98 -0.83 -6.77 7.72
C LEU A 98 -0.64 -5.46 8.47
N ALA A 99 0.26 -4.58 8.01
CA ALA A 99 0.45 -3.27 8.62
C ALA A 99 -0.81 -2.39 8.52
N PHE A 100 -1.50 -2.41 7.37
CA PHE A 100 -2.78 -1.71 7.21
C PHE A 100 -3.94 -2.42 7.91
N ASN A 101 -3.91 -3.74 8.05
CA ASN A 101 -4.99 -4.48 8.71
C ASN A 101 -5.06 -4.24 10.22
N ASN A 102 -3.90 -3.99 10.82
CA ASN A 102 -3.81 -3.71 12.24
C ASN A 102 -4.32 -2.32 12.64
N LEU A 103 -4.56 -1.40 11.68
CA LEU A 103 -4.96 -0.03 11.97
C LEU A 103 -6.50 0.08 12.05
N ASP A 104 -7.01 0.40 13.24
CA ASP A 104 -8.45 0.58 13.51
C ASP A 104 -8.73 2.03 13.91
N LEU A 105 -9.32 2.78 12.98
CA LEU A 105 -9.62 4.20 13.15
C LEU A 105 -10.70 4.47 14.21
N GLY A 106 -11.51 3.48 14.57
CA GLY A 106 -12.62 3.66 15.52
C GLY A 106 -12.29 3.26 16.97
N LYS A 107 -11.27 2.43 17.17
CA LYS A 107 -10.93 1.85 18.49
C LYS A 107 -9.55 2.20 19.00
N ASP A 108 -8.61 2.52 18.11
CA ASP A 108 -7.23 2.78 18.52
C ASP A 108 -7.11 4.10 19.29
N SER A 109 -6.28 4.12 20.33
CA SER A 109 -5.86 5.37 20.99
C SER A 109 -4.97 6.23 20.07
N VAL A 110 -4.81 7.52 20.36
CA VAL A 110 -3.93 8.44 19.57
C VAL A 110 -2.52 7.85 19.45
N ILE A 111 -1.96 7.36 20.57
CA ILE A 111 -0.62 6.78 20.65
C ILE A 111 -0.51 5.49 19.83
N GLU A 112 -1.51 4.61 19.88
CA GLU A 112 -1.53 3.38 19.09
C GLU A 112 -1.61 3.64 17.59
N SER A 113 -2.44 4.59 17.15
CA SER A 113 -2.52 4.95 15.74
C SER A 113 -1.21 5.54 15.22
N ALA A 114 -0.54 6.39 16.00
CA ALA A 114 0.78 6.91 15.64
C ALA A 114 1.82 5.78 15.54
N ARG A 115 1.83 4.84 16.49
CA ARG A 115 2.71 3.66 16.47
C ARG A 115 2.46 2.78 15.23
N LYS A 116 1.20 2.52 14.90
CA LYS A 116 0.80 1.73 13.72
C LYS A 116 1.12 2.45 12.41
N SER A 117 0.93 3.77 12.35
CA SER A 117 1.36 4.61 11.22
C SER A 117 2.88 4.54 10.99
N ASN A 118 3.67 4.65 12.05
CA ASN A 118 5.13 4.50 11.98
C ASN A 118 5.56 3.11 11.50
N LYS A 119 4.83 2.05 11.88
CA LYS A 119 5.06 0.69 11.35
C LYS A 119 4.80 0.64 9.84
N ILE A 120 3.77 1.32 9.34
CA ILE A 120 3.51 1.42 7.90
C ILE A 120 4.68 2.15 7.21
N LYS A 121 5.14 3.29 7.75
CA LYS A 121 6.30 4.03 7.20
C LYS A 121 7.55 3.16 7.11
N SER A 122 7.83 2.34 8.14
CA SER A 122 9.02 1.48 8.15
C SER A 122 8.95 0.35 7.12
N VAL A 123 7.77 -0.22 6.86
CA VAL A 123 7.56 -1.18 5.77
C VAL A 123 7.84 -0.54 4.42
N PHE A 124 7.31 0.65 4.15
CA PHE A 124 7.58 1.37 2.90
C PHE A 124 9.06 1.73 2.76
N LYS A 125 9.71 2.23 3.82
CA LYS A 125 11.15 2.52 3.81
C LYS A 125 11.96 1.27 3.42
N THR A 126 11.62 0.12 3.99
CA THR A 126 12.28 -1.15 3.67
C THR A 126 12.04 -1.58 2.23
N ARG A 127 10.79 -1.47 1.74
CA ARG A 127 10.42 -1.76 0.35
C ARG A 127 11.26 -0.96 -0.64
N TYR A 128 11.41 0.35 -0.41
CA TYR A 128 12.17 1.22 -1.31
C TYR A 128 13.67 1.02 -1.23
N ARG A 129 14.22 0.79 -0.03
CA ARG A 129 15.63 0.47 0.12
C ARG A 129 15.98 -0.80 -0.65
N ASN A 130 15.14 -1.82 -0.54
CA ASN A 130 15.36 -3.09 -1.22
C ASN A 130 15.02 -3.01 -2.71
N ALA A 131 14.19 -2.05 -3.15
CA ALA A 131 13.92 -1.81 -4.57
C ALA A 131 15.19 -1.49 -5.38
N LEU A 132 16.21 -0.88 -4.75
CA LEU A 132 17.51 -0.65 -5.36
C LEU A 132 18.22 -1.94 -5.79
N ILE A 133 17.94 -3.06 -5.12
CA ILE A 133 18.51 -4.37 -5.42
C ILE A 133 17.53 -5.20 -6.24
N THR A 134 16.25 -5.22 -5.86
CA THR A 134 15.27 -6.08 -6.51
C THR A 134 14.93 -5.63 -7.93
N LEU A 135 15.03 -4.33 -8.25
CA LEU A 135 14.71 -3.81 -9.58
C LEU A 135 15.81 -4.16 -10.61
N PRO A 136 17.11 -3.95 -10.34
CA PRO A 136 18.17 -4.51 -11.18
C PRO A 136 18.10 -6.03 -11.31
N LEU A 137 17.81 -6.74 -10.21
CA LEU A 137 17.70 -8.20 -10.22
C LEU A 137 16.55 -8.67 -11.14
N LEU A 138 15.39 -8.00 -11.08
CA LEU A 138 14.25 -8.29 -11.94
C LEU A 138 14.55 -7.98 -13.41
N TYR A 139 15.20 -6.85 -13.66
CA TYR A 139 15.61 -6.46 -15.00
C TYR A 139 16.52 -7.51 -15.63
N TRP A 140 17.59 -7.91 -14.92
CA TRP A 140 18.48 -8.96 -15.38
C TRP A 140 17.76 -10.30 -15.52
N GLY A 141 16.83 -10.62 -14.62
CA GLY A 141 15.97 -11.80 -14.75
C GLY A 141 15.21 -11.83 -16.07
N ILE A 142 14.56 -10.73 -16.43
CA ILE A 142 13.79 -10.61 -17.68
C ILE A 142 14.70 -10.65 -18.91
N VAL A 143 15.83 -9.92 -18.89
CA VAL A 143 16.79 -9.89 -20.01
C VAL A 143 17.38 -11.28 -20.26
N LEU A 144 17.69 -12.03 -19.21
CA LEU A 144 18.22 -13.40 -19.31
C LEU A 144 17.18 -14.39 -19.84
N ILE A 145 15.92 -14.27 -19.43
CA ILE A 145 14.82 -15.11 -19.96
C ILE A 145 14.58 -14.82 -21.44
N ALA A 146 14.62 -13.55 -21.83
CA ALA A 146 14.41 -13.12 -23.21
C ALA A 146 15.70 -13.18 -24.06
N TRP A 147 16.82 -13.67 -23.53
CA TRP A 147 18.15 -13.55 -24.14
C TRP A 147 18.19 -14.09 -25.57
N ASN A 148 17.64 -15.28 -25.79
CA ASN A 148 17.66 -15.94 -27.10
C ASN A 148 16.61 -15.36 -28.07
N SER A 149 15.64 -14.59 -27.57
CA SER A 149 14.59 -13.95 -28.36
C SER A 149 14.92 -12.51 -28.78
N ILE A 150 15.93 -11.90 -28.17
CA ILE A 150 16.35 -10.53 -28.45
C ILE A 150 17.45 -10.54 -29.50
N THR A 151 17.23 -9.83 -30.61
CA THR A 151 18.31 -9.48 -31.53
C THR A 151 19.07 -8.28 -30.96
N PHE A 152 20.25 -8.56 -30.39
CA PHE A 152 21.13 -7.54 -29.81
C PHE A 152 21.83 -6.73 -30.90
N ASN A 153 21.16 -5.67 -31.35
CA ASN A 153 21.73 -4.60 -32.17
C ASN A 153 22.05 -3.39 -31.28
N THR A 154 22.87 -2.46 -31.76
CA THR A 154 23.26 -1.25 -31.01
C THR A 154 22.03 -0.45 -30.57
N LEU A 155 21.04 -0.28 -31.47
CA LEU A 155 19.81 0.45 -31.17
C LEU A 155 18.92 -0.27 -30.14
N THR A 156 18.73 -1.59 -30.26
CA THR A 156 17.91 -2.36 -29.31
C THR A 156 18.55 -2.40 -27.93
N THR A 157 19.87 -2.50 -27.87
CA THR A 157 20.64 -2.47 -26.61
C THR A 157 20.50 -1.10 -25.92
N ILE A 158 20.72 0.00 -26.64
CA ILE A 158 20.54 1.36 -26.12
C ILE A 158 19.11 1.57 -25.62
N PHE A 159 18.11 1.08 -26.35
CA PHE A 159 16.71 1.18 -25.95
C PHE A 159 16.42 0.41 -24.65
N ILE A 160 16.87 -0.84 -24.54
CA ILE A 160 16.65 -1.70 -23.36
C ILE A 160 17.35 -1.11 -22.12
N PHE A 161 18.56 -0.57 -22.26
CA PHE A 161 19.26 0.12 -21.17
C PHE A 161 18.61 1.46 -20.81
N GLY A 162 18.20 2.24 -21.81
CA GLY A 162 17.52 3.52 -21.60
C GLY A 162 16.20 3.35 -20.85
N LEU A 163 15.42 2.31 -21.19
CA LEU A 163 14.17 1.98 -20.52
C LEU A 163 14.42 1.56 -19.06
N PHE A 164 15.48 0.79 -18.79
CA PHE A 164 15.89 0.46 -17.43
C PHE A 164 16.25 1.70 -16.61
N ILE A 165 17.10 2.59 -17.13
CA ILE A 165 17.50 3.82 -16.45
C ILE A 165 16.26 4.67 -16.12
N LEU A 166 15.34 4.83 -17.08
CA LEU A 166 14.11 5.59 -16.90
C LEU A 166 13.22 4.98 -15.79
N LEU A 167 13.00 3.66 -15.81
CA LEU A 167 12.21 2.97 -14.77
C LEU A 167 12.88 3.01 -13.40
N PHE A 168 14.21 2.94 -13.36
CA PHE A 168 15.01 3.03 -12.14
C PHE A 168 14.91 4.45 -11.53
N LEU A 169 15.11 5.49 -12.33
CA LEU A 169 14.97 6.89 -11.91
C LEU A 169 13.54 7.22 -11.47
N TYR A 170 12.53 6.67 -12.15
CA TYR A 170 11.14 6.83 -11.73
C TYR A 170 10.88 6.21 -10.34
N ASN A 171 11.43 5.02 -10.08
CA ASN A 171 11.29 4.36 -8.78
C ASN A 171 11.97 5.11 -7.63
N LEU A 172 13.06 5.85 -7.89
CA LEU A 172 13.73 6.67 -6.88
C LEU A 172 12.84 7.79 -6.29
N LYS A 173 11.82 8.24 -7.04
CA LYS A 173 10.87 9.27 -6.57
C LYS A 173 9.72 8.69 -5.72
N GLY A 174 9.46 7.38 -5.83
CA GLY A 174 8.40 6.68 -5.09
C GLY A 174 8.42 6.87 -3.55
N PRO A 175 9.57 6.76 -2.86
CA PRO A 175 9.64 6.92 -1.40
C PRO A 175 9.15 8.28 -0.93
N ALA A 176 9.52 9.36 -1.64
CA ALA A 176 9.12 10.72 -1.27
C ALA A 176 7.60 10.93 -1.40
N ILE A 177 7.00 10.39 -2.47
CA ILE A 177 5.56 10.46 -2.72
C ILE A 177 4.80 9.68 -1.64
N HIS A 178 5.22 8.46 -1.35
CA HIS A 178 4.56 7.62 -0.35
C HIS A 178 4.73 8.15 1.07
N LYS A 179 5.89 8.73 1.41
CA LYS A 179 6.09 9.42 2.69
C LYS A 179 5.08 10.56 2.85
N LYS A 180 4.98 11.45 1.87
CA LYS A 180 4.00 12.56 1.89
C LYS A 180 2.56 12.07 2.02
N MET A 181 2.21 10.98 1.32
CA MET A 181 0.88 10.38 1.41
C MET A 181 0.57 9.84 2.81
N ILE A 182 1.53 9.17 3.46
CA ILE A 182 1.37 8.64 4.82
C ILE A 182 1.34 9.77 5.84
N ASP A 183 2.20 10.77 5.72
CA ASP A 183 2.21 11.94 6.60
C ASP A 183 0.87 12.70 6.52
N LYS A 184 0.31 12.85 5.31
CA LYS A 184 -1.04 13.42 5.13
C LYS A 184 -2.12 12.55 5.79
N PHE A 185 -2.02 11.24 5.63
CA PHE A 185 -2.97 10.31 6.25
C PHE A 185 -2.88 10.32 7.78
N GLU A 186 -1.68 10.44 8.34
CA GLU A 186 -1.48 10.57 9.79
C GLU A 186 -2.08 11.87 10.34
N LYS A 187 -1.90 13.00 9.64
CA LYS A 187 -2.57 14.25 9.99
C LYS A 187 -4.09 14.13 9.96
N GLU A 188 -4.64 13.56 8.88
CA GLU A 188 -6.08 13.31 8.75
C GLU A 188 -6.61 12.42 9.89
N ILE A 189 -5.81 11.49 10.43
CA ILE A 189 -6.18 10.67 11.59
C ILE A 189 -6.13 11.47 12.89
N LEU A 190 -5.10 12.28 13.09
CA LEU A 190 -4.94 13.09 14.31
C LEU A 190 -6.07 14.11 14.44
N GLU A 191 -6.39 14.83 13.36
CA GLU A 191 -7.52 15.75 13.30
C GLU A 191 -8.83 15.05 13.67
N LEU A 192 -9.07 13.84 13.14
CA LEU A 192 -10.26 13.05 13.45
C LEU A 192 -10.39 12.70 14.94
N LYS A 193 -9.27 12.56 15.65
CA LYS A 193 -9.24 12.23 17.08
C LYS A 193 -9.43 13.43 17.99
N GLU A 194 -9.16 14.64 17.52
CA GLU A 194 -9.50 15.85 18.27
C GLU A 194 -11.02 15.99 18.42
N TYR A 195 -11.80 15.56 17.42
CA TYR A 195 -13.26 15.54 17.47
C TYR A 195 -13.87 14.34 18.24
N LEU A 196 -13.03 13.41 18.72
CA LEU A 196 -13.44 12.25 19.52
C LEU A 196 -13.28 12.48 21.04
N LYS A 197 -12.61 13.56 21.45
CA LYS A 197 -12.58 14.03 22.84
C LYS A 197 -13.84 14.83 23.15
#